data_AF-A0A9P7G6E0-F1
#
_entry.id   AF-A0A9P7G6E0-F1
#
_cell.length_a   1.000
_cell.length_b   1.000
_cell.length_c   1.000
_cell.angle_alpha   90.00
_cell.angle_beta   90.00
_cell.angle_gamma   90.00
#
_symmetry.space_group_name_H-M   'P 1'
#
loop_
_entity.id
_entity.type
_entity.pdbx_description
1 polymer ?
#
loop_
_entity_poly.entity_id
_entity_poly.type
_entity_poly.pdbx_seq_one_letter_code
_entity_poly.pdbx_strand_id
1 'polypeptide(L)'
;MSNNQQQDVGFETTLHARYGKDKVRVLRVVREGAWHHVVEYNVTALLEGEIDASYTKADNSVVVATDSIKNITYYLAKVSPHVLIPELFALHLGTHLVSRYAHIHKAFVTVEQLRWSRIPVDNTDGHTGHSHAFLRDGDDKRVVKVEIDGARGKDKLVGMVTAGIADLLVLKSTGSSFTSFVRDEYTTLPEVADRIFSTAVDLQYTFNPVTIAAPLDERKLNFDFAEDQDDAAVGATAGGVRDALAVAERARKVTLEVFAQDESASVQFSSRSPGFFGHPLVH
;
A
#
# COMPACT_ATOMS: atom_id res chain seq x y z
N MET A 1 -51.28 41.12 -4.89
CA MET A 1 -49.81 41.03 -4.67
C MET A 1 -49.56 39.70 -3.98
N SER A 2 -49.25 38.66 -4.76
CA SER A 2 -49.00 37.32 -4.22
C SER A 2 -47.50 37.11 -4.15
N ASN A 3 -47.01 36.84 -2.94
CA ASN A 3 -45.60 36.67 -2.60
C ASN A 3 -45.19 35.25 -2.98
N ASN A 4 -44.43 35.09 -4.07
CA ASN A 4 -43.92 33.78 -4.47
C ASN A 4 -42.53 33.60 -3.86
N GLN A 5 -42.48 33.07 -2.63
CA GLN A 5 -41.24 32.60 -2.03
C GLN A 5 -40.79 31.34 -2.77
N GLN A 6 -39.75 31.49 -3.57
CA GLN A 6 -39.06 30.38 -4.20
C GLN A 6 -38.33 29.61 -3.10
N GLN A 7 -38.91 28.49 -2.67
CA GLN A 7 -38.25 27.56 -1.77
C GLN A 7 -37.09 26.93 -2.53
N ASP A 8 -35.88 27.32 -2.14
CA ASP A 8 -34.65 26.70 -2.59
C ASP A 8 -34.60 25.30 -1.96
N VAL A 9 -35.05 24.30 -2.71
CA VAL A 9 -34.99 22.89 -2.30
C VAL A 9 -33.54 22.47 -2.44
N GLY A 10 -32.74 22.74 -1.41
CA GLY A 10 -31.37 22.28 -1.31
C GLY A 10 -31.35 20.75 -1.37
N PHE A 11 -30.94 20.21 -2.52
CA PHE A 11 -30.55 18.81 -2.61
C PHE A 11 -29.23 18.64 -1.85
N GLU A 12 -29.32 18.28 -0.56
CA GLU A 12 -28.20 17.79 0.23
C GLU A 12 -27.77 16.44 -0.35
N THR A 13 -26.94 16.48 -1.38
CA THR A 13 -26.27 15.29 -1.90
C THR A 13 -25.08 15.05 -1.00
N THR A 14 -25.09 13.96 -0.23
CA THR A 14 -23.89 13.48 0.47
C THR A 14 -22.92 12.99 -0.61
N LEU A 15 -22.14 13.91 -1.17
CA LEU A 15 -21.16 13.63 -2.20
C LEU A 15 -19.96 12.97 -1.52
N HIS A 16 -19.78 11.68 -1.73
CA HIS A 16 -18.50 11.03 -1.43
C HIS A 16 -17.47 11.46 -2.48
N ALA A 17 -16.79 12.57 -2.22
CA ALA A 17 -15.76 13.11 -3.10
C ALA A 17 -14.37 12.89 -2.51
N ARG A 18 -13.45 12.37 -3.35
CA ARG A 18 -12.01 12.32 -3.08
C ARG A 18 -11.24 12.90 -4.26
N TYR A 19 -10.16 13.61 -3.97
CA TYR A 19 -9.25 14.12 -4.99
C TYR A 19 -7.81 14.12 -4.48
N GLY A 20 -6.85 14.24 -5.39
CA GLY A 20 -5.46 14.37 -4.99
C GLY A 20 -4.50 14.19 -6.15
N LYS A 21 -3.34 13.59 -5.87
CA LYS A 21 -2.28 13.38 -6.85
C LYS A 21 -1.99 11.89 -7.01
N ASP A 22 -1.85 11.47 -8.25
CA ASP A 22 -1.46 10.12 -8.62
C ASP A 22 -0.09 10.12 -9.33
N LYS A 23 0.59 8.96 -9.31
CA LYS A 23 1.87 8.69 -9.98
C LYS A 23 3.00 9.67 -9.62
N VAL A 24 3.13 10.04 -8.35
CA VAL A 24 4.28 10.81 -7.86
C VAL A 24 5.47 9.87 -7.71
N ARG A 25 6.44 9.96 -8.64
CA ARG A 25 7.65 9.11 -8.64
C ARG A 25 8.69 9.65 -7.65
N VAL A 26 9.10 8.82 -6.69
CA VAL A 26 10.09 9.16 -5.67
C VAL A 26 11.23 8.16 -5.72
N LEU A 27 12.46 8.61 -5.92
CA LEU A 27 13.68 7.83 -5.67
C LEU A 27 14.41 8.43 -4.48
N ARG A 28 14.65 7.65 -3.44
CA ARG A 28 15.33 8.11 -2.22
C ARG A 28 16.55 7.24 -1.92
N VAL A 29 17.70 7.88 -1.75
CA VAL A 29 18.95 7.25 -1.27
C VAL A 29 19.26 7.71 0.15
N VAL A 30 19.15 6.83 1.13
CA VAL A 30 19.59 7.08 2.52
C VAL A 30 21.03 6.60 2.66
N ARG A 31 21.91 7.41 3.25
CA ARG A 31 23.35 7.12 3.34
C ARG A 31 23.77 6.97 4.79
N GLU A 32 24.37 5.83 5.11
CA GLU A 32 24.97 5.48 6.40
C GLU A 32 26.47 5.27 6.18
N GLY A 33 27.23 6.37 6.22
CA GLY A 33 28.63 6.36 5.80
C GLY A 33 28.77 5.93 4.34
N ALA A 34 29.55 4.89 4.08
CA ALA A 34 29.72 4.30 2.75
C ALA A 34 28.58 3.36 2.35
N TRP A 35 27.77 2.90 3.31
CA TRP A 35 26.66 1.99 3.07
C TRP A 35 25.40 2.77 2.72
N HIS A 36 24.84 2.53 1.54
CA HIS A 36 23.66 3.25 1.07
C HIS A 36 22.45 2.31 1.03
N HIS A 37 21.26 2.87 1.26
CA HIS A 37 19.96 2.24 1.07
C HIS A 37 19.19 3.00 -0.01
N VAL A 38 18.44 2.30 -0.85
CA VAL A 38 17.61 2.91 -1.89
C VAL A 38 16.19 2.41 -1.83
N VAL A 39 15.24 3.29 -2.08
CA VAL A 39 13.85 2.96 -2.37
C VAL A 39 13.38 3.77 -3.57
N GLU A 40 12.55 3.15 -4.41
CA GLU A 40 11.85 3.83 -5.49
C GLU A 40 10.35 3.54 -5.36
N TYR A 41 9.54 4.60 -5.34
CA TYR A 41 8.10 4.55 -5.11
C TYR A 41 7.33 5.23 -6.25
N ASN A 42 6.17 4.69 -6.59
CA ASN A 42 5.06 5.48 -7.13
C ASN A 42 4.08 5.74 -5.99
N VAL A 43 3.79 7.02 -5.74
CA VAL A 43 2.89 7.43 -4.65
C VAL A 43 1.63 8.05 -5.21
N THR A 44 0.49 7.57 -4.73
CA THR A 44 -0.83 8.18 -4.88
C THR A 44 -1.26 8.71 -3.52
N ALA A 45 -1.73 9.95 -3.44
CA ALA A 45 -2.28 10.53 -2.22
C ALA A 45 -3.59 11.24 -2.54
N LEU A 46 -4.69 10.77 -1.94
CA LEU A 46 -6.04 11.29 -2.10
C LEU A 46 -6.59 11.76 -0.76
N LEU A 47 -7.41 12.80 -0.78
CA LEU A 47 -7.97 13.45 0.40
C LEU A 47 -9.49 13.42 0.35
N GLU A 48 -10.12 13.25 1.51
CA GLU A 48 -11.56 13.45 1.73
C GLU A 48 -11.77 14.40 2.92
N GLY A 49 -12.84 15.20 2.88
CA GLY A 49 -13.13 16.22 3.89
C GLY A 49 -14.27 17.16 3.46
N GLU A 50 -14.30 18.36 4.04
CA GLU A 50 -15.26 19.41 3.70
C GLU A 50 -14.86 20.10 2.38
N ILE A 51 -15.01 19.39 1.26
CA ILE A 51 -14.55 19.82 -0.07
C ILE A 51 -15.68 20.04 -1.08
N ASP A 52 -16.92 19.78 -0.72
CA ASP A 52 -18.07 19.80 -1.63
C ASP A 52 -18.28 21.16 -2.32
N ALA A 53 -17.90 22.25 -1.65
CA ALA A 53 -17.99 23.60 -2.20
C ALA A 53 -17.16 23.79 -3.48
N SER A 54 -16.05 23.05 -3.66
CA SER A 54 -15.27 23.11 -4.90
C SER A 54 -16.02 22.50 -6.09
N TYR A 55 -16.88 21.52 -5.85
CA TYR A 55 -17.67 20.83 -6.89
C TYR A 55 -18.98 21.54 -7.19
N THR A 56 -19.63 22.07 -6.16
CA THR A 56 -21.01 22.59 -6.25
C THR A 56 -21.06 24.11 -6.42
N LYS A 57 -20.04 24.83 -5.94
CA LYS A 57 -20.02 26.30 -5.90
C LYS A 57 -18.78 26.91 -6.56
N ALA A 58 -17.94 26.08 -7.17
CA ALA A 58 -16.64 26.49 -7.72
C ALA A 58 -15.72 27.21 -6.71
N ASP A 59 -15.86 26.89 -5.41
CA ASP A 59 -15.05 27.47 -4.34
C ASP A 59 -13.76 26.67 -4.15
N ASN A 60 -12.64 27.22 -4.63
CA ASN A 60 -11.33 26.59 -4.51
C ASN A 60 -10.65 26.84 -3.15
N SER A 61 -11.25 27.57 -2.20
CA SER A 61 -10.62 27.87 -0.90
C SER A 61 -10.41 26.62 -0.03
N VAL A 62 -11.21 25.58 -0.24
CA VAL A 62 -11.13 24.25 0.40
C VAL A 62 -10.21 23.27 -0.34
N VAL A 63 -9.56 23.72 -1.42
CA VAL A 63 -8.73 22.85 -2.28
C VAL A 63 -7.25 22.99 -1.93
N VAL A 64 -6.69 21.93 -1.37
CA VAL A 64 -5.24 21.70 -1.33
C VAL A 64 -4.80 21.32 -2.74
N ALA A 65 -4.18 22.27 -3.46
CA ALA A 65 -3.73 22.03 -4.84
C ALA A 65 -2.95 20.70 -4.98
N THR A 66 -3.26 19.93 -6.02
CA THR A 66 -2.64 18.60 -6.22
C THR A 66 -1.13 18.69 -6.42
N ASP A 67 -0.63 19.84 -6.91
CA ASP A 67 0.80 20.13 -6.96
C ASP A 67 1.43 20.28 -5.57
N SER A 68 0.71 20.87 -4.61
CA SER A 68 1.14 20.95 -3.21
C SER A 68 1.23 19.56 -2.59
N ILE A 69 0.28 18.66 -2.87
CA ILE A 69 0.34 17.26 -2.41
C ILE A 69 1.61 16.57 -2.94
N LYS A 70 1.93 16.73 -4.23
CA LYS A 70 3.19 16.25 -4.83
C LYS A 70 4.42 16.81 -4.11
N ASN A 71 4.44 18.11 -3.84
CA ASN A 71 5.57 18.78 -3.17
C ASN A 71 5.74 18.32 -1.72
N ILE A 72 4.63 18.10 -1.00
CA ILE A 72 4.61 17.51 0.34
C ILE A 72 5.17 16.10 0.33
N THR A 73 4.77 15.26 -0.64
CA THR A 73 5.32 13.90 -0.80
C THR A 73 6.84 13.93 -0.98
N TYR A 74 7.37 14.83 -1.83
CA TYR A 74 8.83 14.98 -1.99
C TYR A 74 9.51 15.46 -0.72
N TYR A 75 8.92 16.44 -0.03
CA TYR A 75 9.46 16.97 1.20
C TYR A 75 9.53 15.89 2.29
N LEU A 76 8.44 15.15 2.51
CA LEU A 76 8.41 14.07 3.50
C LEU A 76 9.33 12.91 3.13
N ALA A 77 9.45 12.55 1.85
CA ALA A 77 10.44 11.56 1.43
C ALA A 77 11.88 11.98 1.75
N LYS A 78 12.16 13.29 1.76
CA LYS A 78 13.47 13.83 2.12
C LYS A 78 13.74 13.77 3.62
N VAL A 79 12.77 14.16 4.45
CA VAL A 79 12.97 14.42 5.89
C VAL A 79 12.48 13.29 6.80
N SER A 80 11.59 12.42 6.33
CA SER A 80 11.04 11.35 7.15
C SER A 80 12.10 10.29 7.49
N PRO A 81 12.21 9.88 8.76
CA PRO A 81 13.03 8.73 9.13
C PRO A 81 12.45 7.38 8.66
N HIS A 82 11.19 7.37 8.22
CA HIS A 82 10.45 6.16 7.86
C HIS A 82 10.46 5.85 6.36
N VAL A 83 11.15 6.66 5.54
CA VAL A 83 11.08 6.57 4.07
C VAL A 83 11.50 5.21 3.53
N LEU A 84 12.33 4.44 4.25
CA LEU A 84 12.77 3.10 3.82
C LEU A 84 11.72 2.00 4.01
N ILE A 85 10.63 2.27 4.73
CA ILE A 85 9.57 1.30 5.03
C ILE A 85 8.25 1.87 4.48
N PRO A 86 7.71 1.36 3.36
CA PRO A 86 6.60 2.00 2.65
C PRO A 86 5.32 2.10 3.50
N GLU A 87 5.04 1.14 4.39
CA GLU A 87 3.92 1.18 5.33
C GLU A 87 4.02 2.39 6.28
N LEU A 88 5.18 2.56 6.91
CA LEU A 88 5.41 3.66 7.85
C LEU A 88 5.50 5.00 7.12
N PHE A 89 6.09 5.04 5.93
CA PHE A 89 6.11 6.24 5.10
C PHE A 89 4.71 6.67 4.66
N ALA A 90 3.86 5.72 4.23
CA ALA A 90 2.49 6.00 3.84
C ALA A 90 1.64 6.48 5.02
N LEU A 91 1.78 5.85 6.20
CA LEU A 91 1.18 6.31 7.46
C LEU A 91 1.61 7.73 7.80
N HIS A 92 2.90 8.03 7.70
CA HIS A 92 3.43 9.36 7.98
C HIS A 92 2.89 10.42 7.01
N LEU A 93 2.90 10.15 5.69
CA LEU A 93 2.35 11.06 4.68
C LEU A 93 0.86 11.32 4.91
N GLY A 94 0.07 10.27 5.14
CA GLY A 94 -1.37 10.40 5.41
C GLY A 94 -1.63 11.19 6.70
N THR A 95 -0.85 10.93 7.75
CA THR A 95 -0.96 11.63 9.04
C THR A 95 -0.71 13.12 8.86
N HIS A 96 0.37 13.49 8.16
CA HIS A 96 0.66 14.89 7.88
C HIS A 96 -0.49 15.58 7.13
N LEU A 97 -1.01 14.94 6.07
CA LEU A 97 -2.10 15.50 5.27
C LEU A 97 -3.37 15.74 6.10
N VAL A 98 -3.77 14.76 6.94
CA VAL A 98 -4.94 14.92 7.81
C VAL A 98 -4.68 15.93 8.93
N SER A 99 -3.52 15.92 9.56
CA SER A 99 -3.22 16.82 10.69
C SER A 99 -2.97 18.27 10.26
N ARG A 100 -2.46 18.50 9.04
CA ARG A 100 -2.09 19.85 8.57
C ARG A 100 -3.30 20.70 8.18
N TYR A 101 -4.34 20.08 7.61
CA TYR A 101 -5.51 20.77 7.07
C TYR A 101 -6.76 20.45 7.89
N ALA A 102 -7.33 21.47 8.53
CA ALA A 102 -8.45 21.31 9.45
C ALA A 102 -9.68 20.64 8.79
N HIS A 103 -10.00 21.05 7.56
CA HIS A 103 -11.15 20.60 6.79
C HIS A 103 -10.98 19.22 6.12
N ILE A 104 -9.78 18.62 6.15
CA ILE A 104 -9.52 17.30 5.54
C ILE A 104 -9.65 16.22 6.61
N HIS A 105 -10.57 15.27 6.48
CA HIS A 105 -10.82 14.27 7.53
C HIS A 105 -10.15 12.94 7.26
N LYS A 106 -9.91 12.59 5.99
CA LYS A 106 -9.24 11.34 5.63
C LYS A 106 -8.17 11.55 4.57
N ALA A 107 -7.14 10.71 4.64
CA ALA A 107 -6.14 10.59 3.58
C ALA A 107 -5.97 9.12 3.18
N PHE A 108 -5.93 8.88 1.88
CA PHE A 108 -5.70 7.57 1.28
C PHE A 108 -4.39 7.62 0.53
N VAL A 109 -3.40 6.87 1.01
CA VAL A 109 -2.05 6.84 0.46
C VAL A 109 -1.75 5.45 -0.08
N THR A 110 -1.51 5.36 -1.38
CA THR A 110 -1.02 4.14 -2.03
C THR A 110 0.46 4.34 -2.36
N VAL A 111 1.30 3.39 -1.97
CA VAL A 111 2.71 3.33 -2.31
C VAL A 111 2.99 2.03 -3.03
N GLU A 112 3.39 2.11 -4.30
CA GLU A 112 3.96 0.99 -5.03
C GLU A 112 5.48 1.10 -4.96
N GLN A 113 6.12 0.14 -4.29
CA GLN A 113 7.56 0.04 -4.23
C GLN A 113 8.10 -0.82 -5.36
N LEU A 114 8.99 -0.22 -6.14
CA LEU A 114 9.74 -0.86 -7.19
C LEU A 114 10.96 -1.56 -6.59
N ARG A 115 11.26 -2.77 -7.08
CA ARG A 115 12.21 -3.68 -6.47
C ARG A 115 13.66 -3.34 -6.83
N TRP A 116 14.47 -2.99 -5.84
CA TRP A 116 15.91 -2.80 -5.98
C TRP A 116 16.65 -3.70 -5.01
N SER A 117 17.28 -4.75 -5.51
CA SER A 117 18.08 -5.67 -4.70
C SER A 117 19.55 -5.29 -4.74
N ARG A 118 20.22 -5.35 -3.59
CA ARG A 118 21.65 -5.09 -3.50
C ARG A 118 22.41 -6.16 -4.29
N ILE A 119 23.36 -5.73 -5.12
CA ILE A 119 24.18 -6.67 -5.90
C ILE A 119 25.10 -7.44 -4.95
N PRO A 120 25.03 -8.79 -4.92
CA PRO A 120 25.97 -9.60 -4.14
C PRO A 120 27.38 -9.46 -4.69
N VAL A 121 28.36 -9.23 -3.81
CA VAL A 121 29.79 -9.26 -4.12
C VAL A 121 30.52 -9.87 -2.93
N ASP A 122 31.60 -10.59 -3.19
CA ASP A 122 32.47 -11.11 -2.15
C ASP A 122 33.29 -9.95 -1.58
N ASN A 123 32.91 -9.45 -0.40
CA ASN A 123 33.68 -8.44 0.29
C ASN A 123 34.58 -9.06 1.35
N THR A 124 35.80 -8.53 1.47
CA THR A 124 36.76 -8.92 2.50
C THR A 124 36.39 -8.45 3.91
N ASP A 125 35.34 -7.62 4.05
CA ASP A 125 34.90 -7.00 5.30
C ASP A 125 33.72 -7.74 5.99
N GLY A 126 33.28 -8.87 5.42
CA GLY A 126 32.20 -9.69 5.98
C GLY A 126 30.78 -9.26 5.58
N HIS A 127 30.61 -8.23 4.75
CA HIS A 127 29.30 -7.87 4.20
C HIS A 127 28.92 -8.71 2.98
N THR A 128 27.71 -9.27 2.97
CA THR A 128 27.12 -9.94 1.81
C THR A 128 26.48 -8.92 0.87
N GLY A 129 27.27 -8.22 0.05
CA GLY A 129 26.77 -7.33 -1.00
C GLY A 129 27.44 -5.95 -1.11
N HIS A 130 27.27 -5.30 -2.26
CA HIS A 130 27.97 -4.06 -2.60
C HIS A 130 27.39 -2.88 -1.83
N SER A 131 28.24 -1.95 -1.35
CA SER A 131 27.81 -0.88 -0.45
C SER A 131 26.80 0.11 -1.04
N HIS A 132 26.78 0.25 -2.37
CA HIS A 132 25.93 1.23 -3.06
C HIS A 132 25.49 0.83 -4.49
N ALA A 133 25.52 -0.46 -4.84
CA ALA A 133 25.08 -0.92 -6.16
C ALA A 133 23.89 -1.87 -6.04
N PHE A 134 22.90 -1.67 -6.91
CA PHE A 134 21.60 -2.35 -6.88
C PHE A 134 21.19 -2.82 -8.27
N LEU A 135 20.49 -3.94 -8.33
CA LEU A 135 19.90 -4.54 -9.53
C LEU A 135 18.37 -4.48 -9.43
N ARG A 136 17.72 -4.26 -10.57
CA ARG A 136 16.28 -4.42 -10.72
C ARG A 136 15.95 -5.90 -10.96
N ASP A 137 15.71 -6.65 -9.89
CA ASP A 137 15.47 -8.09 -9.95
C ASP A 137 13.98 -8.42 -9.93
N GLY A 138 13.31 -8.19 -11.06
CA GLY A 138 11.88 -8.46 -11.25
C GLY A 138 11.03 -7.19 -11.35
N ASP A 139 9.86 -7.37 -11.95
CA ASP A 139 8.85 -6.32 -12.15
C ASP A 139 7.76 -6.30 -11.07
N ASP A 140 7.77 -7.31 -10.20
CA ASP A 140 6.87 -7.40 -9.08
C ASP A 140 7.07 -6.21 -8.12
N LYS A 141 5.97 -5.80 -7.48
CA LYS A 141 5.91 -4.61 -6.64
C LYS A 141 5.46 -4.99 -5.25
N ARG A 142 6.00 -4.34 -4.24
CA ARG A 142 5.34 -4.28 -2.93
C ARG A 142 4.33 -3.14 -2.97
N VAL A 143 3.06 -3.45 -2.73
CA VAL A 143 1.98 -2.46 -2.77
C VAL A 143 1.47 -2.25 -1.36
N VAL A 144 1.42 -0.99 -0.94
CA VAL A 144 0.91 -0.56 0.36
C VAL A 144 -0.24 0.41 0.14
N LYS A 145 -1.35 0.20 0.83
CA LYS A 145 -2.52 1.08 0.86
C LYS A 145 -2.79 1.46 2.31
N VAL A 146 -2.76 2.75 2.61
CA VAL A 146 -3.03 3.31 3.93
C VAL A 146 -4.23 4.23 3.86
N GLU A 147 -5.15 4.06 4.81
CA GLU A 147 -6.17 5.05 5.13
C GLU A 147 -5.86 5.64 6.51
N ILE A 148 -5.79 6.97 6.59
CA ILE A 148 -5.79 7.70 7.85
C ILE A 148 -7.17 8.29 8.05
N ASP A 149 -7.83 7.93 9.15
CA ASP A 149 -9.13 8.45 9.55
C ASP A 149 -8.98 9.40 10.75
N GLY A 150 -9.28 10.68 10.53
CA GLY A 150 -9.35 11.73 11.55
C GLY A 150 -10.76 12.31 11.74
N ALA A 151 -11.81 11.61 11.28
CA ALA A 151 -13.19 12.09 11.39
C ALA A 151 -13.69 12.20 12.84
N ARG A 152 -13.07 11.45 13.78
CA ARG A 152 -13.38 11.50 15.21
C ARG A 152 -12.60 12.57 15.99
N GLY A 153 -11.79 13.37 15.30
CA GLY A 153 -10.91 14.36 15.90
C GLY A 153 -9.44 14.15 15.51
N LYS A 154 -8.69 15.25 15.40
CA LYS A 154 -7.26 15.24 15.03
C LYS A 154 -6.36 14.68 16.12
N ASP A 155 -6.89 14.57 17.34
CA ASP A 155 -6.31 13.95 18.52
C ASP A 155 -6.47 12.41 18.54
N LYS A 156 -7.34 11.85 17.69
CA LYS A 156 -7.72 10.42 17.68
C LYS A 156 -7.63 9.82 16.28
N LEU A 157 -6.44 9.91 15.70
CA LEU A 157 -6.17 9.39 14.36
C LEU A 157 -6.06 7.87 14.38
N VAL A 158 -6.73 7.22 13.42
CA VAL A 158 -6.62 5.77 13.20
C VAL A 158 -6.03 5.50 11.82
N GLY A 159 -5.00 4.65 11.78
CA GLY A 159 -4.41 4.15 10.54
C GLY A 159 -4.88 2.74 10.22
N MET A 160 -5.40 2.54 9.01
CA MET A 160 -5.68 1.22 8.44
C MET A 160 -4.65 0.94 7.37
N VAL A 161 -3.94 -0.18 7.49
CA VAL A 161 -2.81 -0.51 6.60
C VAL A 161 -3.05 -1.87 5.95
N THR A 162 -3.04 -1.86 4.63
CA THR A 162 -3.07 -3.05 3.79
C THR A 162 -1.79 -3.07 2.98
N ALA A 163 -1.09 -4.21 2.97
CA ALA A 163 0.13 -4.38 2.21
C ALA A 163 0.09 -5.69 1.42
N GLY A 164 1.02 -5.85 0.49
CA GLY A 164 0.96 -6.96 -0.44
C GLY A 164 2.06 -6.96 -1.47
N ILE A 165 2.00 -7.98 -2.32
CA ILE A 165 2.83 -8.14 -3.51
C ILE A 165 1.89 -8.10 -4.70
N ALA A 166 2.27 -7.38 -5.76
CA ALA A 166 1.58 -7.39 -7.03
C ALA A 166 2.53 -7.81 -8.15
N ASP A 167 1.99 -8.44 -9.19
CA ASP A 167 2.71 -8.83 -10.41
C ASP A 167 3.87 -9.84 -10.16
N LEU A 168 3.79 -10.68 -9.13
CA LEU A 168 4.81 -11.71 -8.88
C LEU A 168 4.67 -12.87 -9.87
N LEU A 169 5.44 -12.82 -10.95
CA LEU A 169 5.43 -13.84 -11.99
C LEU A 169 6.14 -15.12 -11.53
N VAL A 170 5.42 -16.24 -11.56
CA VAL A 170 5.93 -17.57 -11.19
C VAL A 170 5.49 -18.61 -12.21
N LEU A 171 6.33 -19.63 -12.38
CA LEU A 171 6.07 -20.76 -13.28
C LEU A 171 6.58 -22.06 -12.67
N LYS A 172 5.79 -23.13 -12.79
CA LYS A 172 6.25 -24.51 -12.63
C LYS A 172 5.94 -25.33 -13.88
N SER A 173 6.86 -26.21 -14.24
CA SER A 173 6.82 -26.95 -15.51
C SER A 173 5.98 -28.24 -15.46
N THR A 174 5.64 -28.70 -14.26
CA THR A 174 4.88 -29.93 -13.96
C THR A 174 4.31 -29.78 -12.54
N GLY A 175 3.60 -30.80 -12.04
CA GLY A 175 3.01 -30.81 -10.70
C GLY A 175 1.80 -29.88 -10.58
N SER A 176 1.04 -29.79 -11.69
CA SER A 176 -0.25 -29.13 -11.75
C SER A 176 -1.19 -29.96 -12.61
N SER A 177 -2.33 -30.32 -12.05
CA SER A 177 -3.43 -30.96 -12.79
C SER A 177 -4.63 -30.01 -12.91
N PHE A 178 -5.49 -30.29 -13.87
CA PHE A 178 -6.80 -29.65 -13.97
C PHE A 178 -7.78 -30.67 -14.52
N THR A 179 -8.43 -31.38 -13.60
CA THR A 179 -9.35 -32.48 -13.87
C THR A 179 -10.61 -32.32 -13.02
N SER A 180 -11.66 -33.06 -13.34
CA SER A 180 -12.90 -33.13 -12.54
C SER A 180 -13.64 -31.80 -12.39
N PHE A 181 -13.52 -30.91 -13.39
CA PHE A 181 -14.33 -29.69 -13.47
C PHE A 181 -15.71 -29.97 -14.08
N VAL A 182 -16.66 -29.06 -13.84
CA VAL A 182 -18.01 -29.16 -14.40
C VAL A 182 -17.95 -29.27 -15.92
N ARG A 183 -18.66 -30.23 -16.48
CA ARG A 183 -18.80 -30.40 -17.93
C ARG A 183 -20.25 -30.14 -18.34
N ASP A 184 -20.40 -29.22 -19.26
CA ASP A 184 -21.68 -28.83 -19.87
C ASP A 184 -21.53 -28.65 -21.39
N GLU A 185 -22.59 -28.19 -22.05
CA GLU A 185 -22.61 -27.93 -23.50
C GLU A 185 -21.63 -26.82 -23.96
N TYR A 186 -21.06 -26.04 -23.03
CA TYR A 186 -20.09 -25.00 -23.31
C TYR A 186 -18.63 -25.48 -23.11
N THR A 187 -18.44 -26.69 -22.57
CA THR A 187 -17.13 -27.17 -22.13
C THR A 187 -16.38 -27.91 -23.26
N THR A 188 -15.44 -27.21 -23.89
CA THR A 188 -14.51 -27.81 -24.88
C THR A 188 -13.16 -28.20 -24.30
N LEU A 189 -12.82 -27.67 -23.12
CA LEU A 189 -11.51 -27.87 -22.50
C LEU A 189 -11.30 -29.35 -22.12
N PRO A 190 -10.19 -29.98 -22.56
CA PRO A 190 -9.82 -31.31 -22.12
C PRO A 190 -9.27 -31.28 -20.69
N GLU A 191 -9.50 -32.36 -19.96
CA GLU A 191 -8.84 -32.57 -18.67
C GLU A 191 -7.37 -32.93 -18.87
N VAL A 192 -6.51 -32.41 -18.01
CA VAL A 192 -5.06 -32.67 -18.05
C VAL A 192 -4.57 -33.08 -16.67
N ALA A 193 -3.95 -34.26 -16.59
CA ALA A 193 -3.39 -34.80 -15.35
C ALA A 193 -2.06 -34.13 -14.97
N ASP A 194 -1.37 -33.53 -15.94
CA ASP A 194 -0.18 -32.70 -15.74
C ASP A 194 -0.11 -31.59 -16.79
N ARG A 195 0.33 -30.40 -16.38
CA ARG A 195 0.51 -29.22 -17.24
C ARG A 195 1.51 -28.24 -16.66
N ILE A 196 2.05 -27.39 -17.53
CA ILE A 196 2.74 -26.17 -17.12
C ILE A 196 1.73 -25.25 -16.42
N PHE A 197 2.15 -24.62 -15.33
CA PHE A 197 1.36 -23.61 -14.63
C PHE A 197 2.16 -22.33 -14.45
N SER A 198 1.64 -21.24 -15.01
CA SER A 198 2.22 -19.89 -14.93
C SER A 198 1.16 -18.90 -14.48
N THR A 199 1.51 -18.00 -13.56
CA THR A 199 0.59 -16.97 -13.05
C THR A 199 1.36 -15.77 -12.53
N ALA A 200 0.69 -14.62 -12.49
CA ALA A 200 1.13 -13.46 -11.73
C ALA A 200 0.35 -13.46 -10.40
N VAL A 201 1.07 -13.59 -9.30
CA VAL A 201 0.48 -13.64 -7.95
C VAL A 201 0.29 -12.22 -7.42
N ASP A 202 -0.95 -11.92 -7.05
CA ASP A 202 -1.30 -10.77 -6.25
C ASP A 202 -1.68 -11.24 -4.83
N LEU A 203 -0.87 -10.86 -3.85
CA LEU A 203 -1.07 -11.19 -2.44
C LEU A 203 -1.42 -9.91 -1.70
N GLN A 204 -2.46 -9.94 -0.87
CA GLN A 204 -2.82 -8.83 0.00
C GLN A 204 -3.09 -9.31 1.42
N TYR A 205 -2.58 -8.58 2.41
CA TYR A 205 -2.85 -8.76 3.83
C TYR A 205 -3.10 -7.41 4.51
N THR A 206 -3.93 -7.41 5.55
CA THR A 206 -4.30 -6.19 6.29
C THR A 206 -3.80 -6.32 7.72
N PHE A 207 -3.09 -5.30 8.20
CA PHE A 207 -2.67 -5.22 9.59
C PHE A 207 -3.84 -4.80 10.48
N ASN A 208 -3.75 -5.09 11.77
CA ASN A 208 -4.70 -4.54 12.73
C ASN A 208 -4.65 -2.99 12.71
N PRO A 209 -5.79 -2.29 12.86
CA PRO A 209 -5.84 -0.83 12.86
C PRO A 209 -4.96 -0.22 13.96
N VAL A 210 -4.14 0.76 13.62
CA VAL A 210 -3.20 1.41 14.56
C VAL A 210 -3.72 2.76 15.03
N THR A 211 -3.48 3.08 16.30
CA THR A 211 -3.71 4.42 16.85
C THR A 211 -2.46 5.29 16.61
N ILE A 212 -2.66 6.48 16.06
CA ILE A 212 -1.58 7.40 15.71
C ILE A 212 -1.60 8.59 16.67
N ALA A 213 -0.44 8.92 17.24
CA ALA A 213 -0.30 10.08 18.10
C ALA A 213 -0.46 11.37 17.27
N ALA A 214 -1.22 12.32 17.78
CA ALA A 214 -1.39 13.59 17.10
C ALA A 214 -0.04 14.33 17.01
N PRO A 215 0.40 14.78 15.82
CA PRO A 215 1.64 15.52 15.68
C PRO A 215 1.59 16.81 16.52
N LEU A 216 2.48 16.92 17.51
CA LEU A 216 2.51 18.07 18.42
C LEU A 216 3.28 19.26 17.86
N ASP A 217 4.17 19.03 16.90
CA ASP A 217 4.96 20.09 16.28
C ASP A 217 4.07 21.05 15.45
N GLU A 218 4.51 22.31 15.32
CA GLU A 218 3.74 23.35 14.61
C GLU A 218 3.50 23.00 13.14
N ARG A 219 4.45 22.31 12.52
CA ARG A 219 4.41 21.95 11.10
C ARG A 219 3.68 20.63 10.84
N LYS A 220 3.29 19.91 11.90
CA LYS A 220 2.66 18.58 11.85
C LYS A 220 3.49 17.55 11.09
N LEU A 221 4.81 17.60 11.24
CA LEU A 221 5.79 16.76 10.55
C LEU A 221 6.22 15.53 11.36
N ASN A 222 5.90 15.47 12.65
CA ASN A 222 6.23 14.29 13.43
C ASN A 222 5.16 13.22 13.22
N PHE A 223 5.60 11.96 13.15
CA PHE A 223 4.72 10.81 13.13
C PHE A 223 5.21 9.83 14.19
N ASP A 224 4.29 9.43 15.06
CA ASP A 224 4.49 8.36 16.00
C ASP A 224 3.16 7.65 16.26
N PHE A 225 3.24 6.43 16.78
CA PHE A 225 2.06 5.72 17.27
C PHE A 225 1.71 6.22 18.67
N ALA A 226 0.44 6.15 19.04
CA ALA A 226 0.05 6.46 20.41
C ALA A 226 0.64 5.42 21.38
N GLU A 227 1.20 5.88 22.51
CA GLU A 227 1.55 5.02 23.63
C GLU A 227 0.25 4.62 24.35
N ASP A 228 -0.39 3.53 23.91
CA ASP A 228 -1.48 2.95 24.71
C ASP A 228 -0.86 2.14 25.86
N GLN A 229 -1.35 2.37 27.10
CA GLN A 229 -0.92 1.72 28.36
C GLN A 229 -1.10 0.19 28.38
N ASP A 230 -1.61 -0.40 27.29
CA ASP A 230 -1.63 -1.84 27.05
C ASP A 230 -0.46 -2.19 26.11
N ASP A 231 0.71 -2.44 26.70
CA ASP A 231 2.00 -2.87 26.11
C ASP A 231 1.95 -4.13 25.18
N ALA A 232 0.77 -4.56 24.73
CA ALA A 232 0.55 -5.65 23.78
C ALA A 232 -0.28 -5.25 22.54
N ALA A 233 -0.78 -4.01 22.45
CA ALA A 233 -1.77 -3.62 21.46
C ALA A 233 -1.17 -2.91 20.23
N VAL A 234 -1.19 -3.64 19.12
CA VAL A 234 -1.31 -3.11 17.74
C VAL A 234 -0.13 -2.30 17.19
N GLY A 235 0.97 -2.98 16.90
CA GLY A 235 2.00 -2.47 15.99
C GLY A 235 3.42 -2.85 16.38
N ALA A 236 3.70 -2.98 17.68
CA ALA A 236 5.02 -3.29 18.24
C ALA A 236 5.28 -4.80 18.44
N THR A 237 4.24 -5.64 18.34
CA THR A 237 4.35 -7.09 18.42
C THR A 237 4.83 -7.68 17.09
N ALA A 238 5.45 -8.87 17.14
CA ALA A 238 5.81 -9.60 15.92
C ALA A 238 4.59 -9.78 15.01
N GLY A 239 4.70 -9.37 13.74
CA GLY A 239 3.58 -9.35 12.80
C GLY A 239 2.77 -8.05 12.74
N GLY A 240 3.04 -7.05 13.59
CA GLY A 240 2.46 -5.72 13.51
C GLY A 240 3.07 -4.85 12.40
N VAL A 241 2.51 -3.66 12.18
CA VAL A 241 3.00 -2.74 11.13
C VAL A 241 4.43 -2.23 11.37
N ARG A 242 4.93 -2.20 12.61
CA ARG A 242 6.33 -1.86 12.87
C ARG A 242 7.29 -2.97 12.43
N ASP A 243 6.79 -4.22 12.34
CA ASP A 243 7.49 -5.39 11.79
C ASP A 243 7.21 -5.58 10.28
N ALA A 244 6.75 -4.54 9.58
CA ALA A 244 6.29 -4.65 8.20
C ALA A 244 7.34 -5.25 7.24
N LEU A 245 8.63 -4.97 7.43
CA LEU A 245 9.69 -5.55 6.59
C LEU A 245 9.70 -7.08 6.70
N ALA A 246 9.75 -7.62 7.92
CA ALA A 246 9.79 -9.06 8.13
C ALA A 246 8.47 -9.74 7.73
N VAL A 247 7.33 -9.07 7.90
CA VAL A 247 6.04 -9.56 7.39
C VAL A 247 6.07 -9.71 5.87
N ALA A 248 6.58 -8.72 5.14
CA ALA A 248 6.67 -8.80 3.67
C ALA A 248 7.64 -9.89 3.19
N GLU A 249 8.77 -10.08 3.88
CA GLU A 249 9.71 -11.17 3.60
C GLU A 249 9.06 -12.54 3.83
N ARG A 250 8.37 -12.73 4.96
CA ARG A 250 7.63 -13.97 5.25
C ARG A 250 6.52 -14.21 4.24
N ALA A 251 5.75 -13.18 3.89
CA ALA A 251 4.68 -13.24 2.91
C ALA A 251 5.21 -13.76 1.56
N ARG A 252 6.28 -13.15 1.02
CA ARG A 252 6.91 -13.63 -0.22
C ARG A 252 7.42 -15.06 -0.09
N LYS A 253 8.14 -15.36 0.99
CA LYS A 253 8.74 -16.68 1.20
C LYS A 253 7.67 -17.77 1.20
N VAL A 254 6.61 -17.60 1.97
CA VAL A 254 5.49 -18.55 2.05
C VAL A 254 4.80 -18.68 0.69
N THR A 255 4.57 -17.57 -0.03
CA THR A 255 3.99 -17.62 -1.38
C THR A 255 4.81 -18.49 -2.34
N LEU A 256 6.12 -18.30 -2.36
CA LEU A 256 7.02 -19.06 -3.23
C LEU A 256 7.14 -20.53 -2.80
N GLU A 257 7.25 -20.80 -1.50
CA GLU A 257 7.32 -22.16 -0.96
C GLU A 257 6.04 -22.95 -1.25
N VAL A 258 4.87 -22.36 -1.02
CA VAL A 258 3.57 -22.98 -1.32
C VAL A 258 3.45 -23.26 -2.81
N PHE A 259 3.76 -22.29 -3.68
CA PHE A 259 3.67 -22.49 -5.13
C PHE A 259 4.58 -23.64 -5.61
N ALA A 260 5.79 -23.74 -5.05
CA ALA A 260 6.78 -24.73 -5.46
C ALA A 260 6.51 -26.14 -4.91
N GLN A 261 5.93 -26.27 -3.71
CA GLN A 261 5.73 -27.56 -3.04
C GLN A 261 4.34 -28.16 -3.23
N ASP A 262 3.34 -27.35 -3.59
CA ASP A 262 1.97 -27.85 -3.77
C ASP A 262 1.79 -28.56 -5.12
N GLU A 263 1.37 -29.81 -5.09
CA GLU A 263 0.89 -30.56 -6.25
C GLU A 263 -0.54 -30.09 -6.57
N SER A 264 -0.61 -28.97 -7.30
CA SER A 264 -1.82 -28.17 -7.45
C SER A 264 -2.89 -28.91 -8.27
N ALA A 265 -3.97 -29.35 -7.61
CA ALA A 265 -5.18 -29.84 -8.28
C ALA A 265 -5.97 -28.73 -9.00
N SER A 266 -5.80 -27.46 -8.59
CA SER A 266 -6.35 -26.26 -9.23
C SER A 266 -5.78 -24.98 -8.57
N VAL A 267 -5.87 -23.83 -9.26
CA VAL A 267 -5.45 -22.51 -8.71
C VAL A 267 -6.18 -22.21 -7.39
N GLN A 268 -7.46 -22.56 -7.32
CA GLN A 268 -8.32 -22.35 -6.17
C GLN A 268 -7.96 -23.24 -4.98
N PHE A 269 -7.30 -24.39 -5.21
CA PHE A 269 -6.81 -25.25 -4.15
C PHE A 269 -5.53 -24.68 -3.54
N SER A 270 -4.58 -24.29 -4.40
CA SER A 270 -3.36 -23.62 -3.97
C SER A 270 -3.63 -22.28 -3.27
N SER A 271 -4.78 -21.65 -3.56
CA SER A 271 -5.20 -20.40 -2.93
C SER A 271 -5.88 -20.51 -1.55
N ARG A 272 -6.12 -21.73 -1.03
CA ARG A 272 -6.69 -21.93 0.32
C ARG A 272 -5.68 -21.72 1.44
N SER A 273 -4.38 -21.70 1.11
CA SER A 273 -3.34 -21.17 2.00
C SER A 273 -3.49 -19.64 2.07
N PRO A 274 -3.44 -19.02 3.26
CA PRO A 274 -3.88 -17.63 3.44
C PRO A 274 -3.17 -16.66 2.48
N GLY A 275 -3.95 -15.97 1.63
CA GLY A 275 -3.53 -14.78 0.87
C GLY A 275 -3.36 -14.90 -0.65
N PHE A 276 -3.60 -16.06 -1.26
CA PHE A 276 -3.40 -16.20 -2.71
C PHE A 276 -4.61 -15.71 -3.53
N PHE A 277 -4.44 -14.69 -4.37
CA PHE A 277 -5.31 -14.42 -5.51
C PHE A 277 -4.45 -14.31 -6.76
N GLY A 278 -4.52 -15.31 -7.65
CA GLY A 278 -3.80 -15.31 -8.91
C GLY A 278 -4.77 -15.39 -10.09
N HIS A 279 -4.58 -14.56 -11.09
CA HIS A 279 -5.23 -14.75 -12.39
C HIS A 279 -4.36 -15.68 -13.25
N PRO A 280 -4.91 -16.79 -13.79
CA PRO A 280 -4.18 -17.62 -14.74
C PRO A 280 -3.94 -16.81 -16.02
N LEU A 281 -2.69 -16.79 -16.48
CA LEU A 281 -2.38 -16.30 -17.82
C LEU A 281 -2.81 -17.39 -18.81
N VAL A 282 -3.91 -17.15 -19.50
CA VAL A 282 -4.37 -18.05 -20.57
C VAL A 282 -3.57 -17.74 -21.83
N HIS A 283 -2.71 -18.67 -22.24
CA HIS A 283 -2.16 -18.75 -23.59
C HIS A 283 -2.74 -19.98 -24.28
#